data_AF-A0A9N9MWU0-F1
#
_entry.id   AF-A0A9N9MWU0-F1
#
_cell.length_a   1.000
_cell.length_b   1.000
_cell.length_c   1.000
_cell.angle_alpha   90.00
_cell.angle_beta   90.00
_cell.angle_gamma   90.00
#
_symmetry.space_group_name_H-M   'P 1'
#
loop_
_entity.id
_entity.type
_entity.pdbx_description
1 polymer ?
#
loop_
_entity_poly.entity_id
_entity_poly.type
_entity_poly.pdbx_seq_one_letter_code
_entity_poly.pdbx_strand_id
1 'polypeptide(L)'
;MSIWVEDTIGRYLPIQEDGNCLFRALAVRLGGNITHKQLRKIIVKEVRDHWGNYINNVFDYKNANKYYWGMLQLGKWGSAAECLACANVFNRRVVIVRDGILLVDHGSRDDIHPIVLRYIGDNHYDLHEPAVVSLFNAGGAAVARSPVAVAPAAVAFAKSTSWKRHPQPRVVTFSQKLRRVDFEKRLKG
;
A
#
# COMPACT_ATOMS: atom_id res chain seq x y z
N MET A 1 -21.17 4.52 6.96
CA MET A 1 -21.33 4.01 5.58
C MET A 1 -20.18 4.58 4.77
N SER A 2 -19.34 3.75 4.18
CA SER A 2 -18.20 4.21 3.37
C SER A 2 -18.69 4.56 1.97
N ILE A 3 -18.36 5.77 1.48
CA ILE A 3 -18.78 6.24 0.15
C ILE A 3 -17.61 6.00 -0.82
N TRP A 4 -17.85 5.19 -1.85
CA TRP A 4 -16.90 4.96 -2.92
C TRP A 4 -17.10 6.00 -4.03
N VAL A 5 -15.99 6.40 -4.66
CA VAL A 5 -15.97 7.34 -5.78
C VAL A 5 -15.47 6.60 -7.01
N GLU A 6 -16.22 6.66 -8.09
CA GLU A 6 -15.84 6.07 -9.38
C GLU A 6 -14.79 6.92 -10.09
N ASP A 7 -13.85 6.28 -10.79
CA ASP A 7 -12.87 6.93 -11.66
C ASP A 7 -12.65 6.11 -12.95
N THR A 8 -11.75 6.57 -13.82
CA THR A 8 -11.51 5.92 -15.12
C THR A 8 -10.81 4.57 -15.04
N ILE A 9 -10.20 4.23 -13.89
CA ILE A 9 -9.41 3.00 -13.69
C ILE A 9 -10.05 2.04 -12.66
N GLY A 10 -11.20 2.42 -12.10
CA GLY A 10 -11.95 1.66 -11.11
C GLY A 10 -12.76 2.57 -10.21
N ARG A 11 -12.68 2.30 -8.91
CA ARG A 11 -13.24 3.16 -7.88
C ARG A 11 -12.29 3.22 -6.70
N TYR A 12 -12.41 4.26 -5.90
CA TYR A 12 -11.62 4.40 -4.69
C TYR A 12 -12.48 4.81 -3.51
N LEU A 13 -12.04 4.44 -2.33
CA LEU A 13 -12.59 4.90 -1.07
C LEU A 13 -11.68 6.02 -0.57
N PRO A 14 -12.19 7.28 -0.49
CA PRO A 14 -11.45 8.37 0.09
C PRO A 14 -11.08 8.08 1.54
N ILE A 15 -9.80 8.20 1.86
CA ILE A 15 -9.25 8.09 3.20
C ILE A 15 -8.98 9.49 3.73
N GLN A 16 -9.08 9.67 5.04
CA GLN A 16 -8.73 10.94 5.67
C GLN A 16 -7.29 11.34 5.31
N GLU A 17 -7.11 12.56 4.78
CA GLU A 17 -5.83 13.12 4.35
C GLU A 17 -4.96 13.56 5.54
N ASP A 18 -4.51 12.58 6.32
CA ASP A 18 -3.55 12.74 7.41
C ASP A 18 -2.37 11.77 7.22
N GLY A 19 -1.33 11.92 8.05
CA GLY A 19 -0.21 10.97 8.04
C GLY A 19 -0.54 9.58 8.58
N ASN A 20 -1.82 9.24 8.77
CA ASN A 20 -2.29 7.88 9.03
C ASN A 20 -2.95 7.24 7.81
N CYS A 21 -3.08 7.96 6.68
CA CYS A 21 -3.79 7.49 5.49
C CYS A 21 -3.40 6.07 5.05
N LEU A 22 -2.10 5.77 4.96
CA LEU A 22 -1.61 4.42 4.63
C LEU A 22 -2.20 3.35 5.57
N PHE A 23 -2.02 3.52 6.88
CA PHE A 23 -2.48 2.56 7.87
C PHE A 23 -4.01 2.47 7.94
N ARG A 24 -4.73 3.56 7.63
CA ARG A 24 -6.19 3.55 7.53
C ARG A 24 -6.64 2.75 6.31
N ALA A 25 -6.05 2.99 5.15
CA ALA A 25 -6.36 2.26 3.93
C ALA A 25 -6.11 0.75 4.10
N LEU A 26 -4.95 0.38 4.65
CA LEU A 26 -4.61 -1.02 4.94
C LEU A 26 -5.58 -1.65 5.95
N ALA A 27 -5.91 -0.94 7.04
CA ALA A 27 -6.83 -1.45 8.07
C ALA A 27 -8.24 -1.69 7.51
N VAL A 28 -8.75 -0.78 6.68
CA VAL A 28 -10.05 -0.96 6.01
C VAL A 28 -10.05 -2.22 5.16
N ARG A 29 -8.99 -2.46 4.39
CA ARG A 29 -8.92 -3.63 3.49
C ARG A 29 -8.68 -4.95 4.22
N LEU A 30 -7.88 -4.95 5.29
CA LEU A 30 -7.65 -6.13 6.12
C LEU A 30 -8.89 -6.50 6.96
N GLY A 31 -9.69 -5.52 7.34
CA GLY A 31 -10.91 -5.73 8.13
C GLY A 31 -10.62 -6.22 9.55
N GLY A 32 -11.56 -6.99 10.13
CA GLY A 32 -11.31 -7.76 11.34
C GLY A 32 -11.13 -6.96 12.65
N ASN A 33 -11.84 -5.84 12.82
CA ASN A 33 -11.74 -4.95 14.01
C ASN A 33 -10.33 -4.39 14.29
N ILE A 34 -9.38 -4.54 13.36
CA ILE A 34 -8.04 -3.98 13.51
C ILE A 34 -8.11 -2.48 13.20
N THR A 35 -7.79 -1.67 14.21
CA THR A 35 -7.67 -0.22 14.02
C THR A 35 -6.35 0.14 13.33
N HIS A 36 -6.32 1.27 12.62
CA HIS A 36 -5.07 1.79 12.03
C HIS A 36 -3.93 1.96 13.05
N LYS A 37 -4.27 2.23 14.33
CA LYS A 37 -3.29 2.36 15.43
C LYS A 37 -2.68 1.01 15.79
N GLN A 38 -3.49 -0.04 15.90
CA GLN A 38 -3.01 -1.40 16.15
C GLN A 38 -2.19 -1.89 14.96
N LEU A 39 -2.69 -1.68 13.74
CA LEU A 39 -1.99 -2.07 12.52
C LEU A 39 -0.62 -1.40 12.41
N ARG A 40 -0.52 -0.09 12.71
CA ARG A 40 0.77 0.63 12.77
C ARG A 40 1.75 -0.06 13.71
N LYS A 41 1.33 -0.43 14.93
CA LYS A 41 2.21 -1.11 15.89
C LYS A 41 2.72 -2.46 15.35
N ILE A 42 1.85 -3.22 14.71
CA ILE A 42 2.19 -4.53 14.13
C ILE A 42 3.23 -4.37 13.01
N ILE A 43 2.95 -3.50 12.03
CA ILE A 43 3.82 -3.26 10.87
C ILE A 43 5.17 -2.67 11.28
N VAL A 44 5.17 -1.67 12.16
CA VAL A 44 6.42 -0.99 12.60
C VAL A 44 7.29 -1.94 13.45
N LYS A 45 6.67 -2.84 14.22
CA LYS A 45 7.38 -3.91 14.94
C LYS A 45 8.01 -4.90 13.98
N GLU A 46 7.30 -5.31 12.93
CA GLU A 46 7.84 -6.19 11.89
C GLU A 46 9.11 -5.60 11.25
N VAL A 47 9.07 -4.34 10.84
CA VAL A 47 10.24 -3.68 10.23
C VAL A 47 11.40 -3.59 11.21
N ARG A 48 11.14 -3.30 12.49
CA ARG A 48 12.19 -3.28 13.52
C ARG A 48 12.82 -4.65 13.73
N ASP A 49 11.98 -5.68 13.91
CA ASP A 49 12.42 -7.03 14.29
C ASP A 49 13.17 -7.73 13.15
N HIS A 50 12.87 -7.37 11.90
CA HIS A 50 13.55 -7.89 10.70
C HIS A 50 14.25 -6.79 9.89
N TRP A 51 14.88 -5.82 10.57
CA TRP A 51 15.49 -4.61 9.98
C TRP A 51 16.31 -4.83 8.70
N GLY A 52 17.12 -5.89 8.66
CA GLY A 52 17.96 -6.21 7.49
C GLY A 52 17.16 -6.40 6.19
N ASN A 53 15.91 -6.86 6.28
CA ASN A 53 15.02 -7.07 5.12
C ASN A 53 14.47 -5.75 4.55
N TYR A 54 14.51 -4.67 5.34
CA TYR A 54 13.86 -3.40 4.99
C TYR A 54 14.86 -2.25 4.82
N ILE A 55 16.16 -2.47 5.02
CA ILE A 55 17.18 -1.42 5.04
C ILE A 55 17.19 -0.55 3.77
N ASN A 56 16.84 -1.15 2.62
CA ASN A 56 16.73 -0.48 1.33
C ASN A 56 15.42 0.30 1.14
N ASN A 57 14.55 0.37 2.13
CA ASN A 57 13.27 1.08 2.08
C ASN A 57 13.10 2.09 3.23
N VAL A 58 14.05 2.18 4.17
CA VAL A 58 13.97 2.99 5.40
C VAL A 58 15.08 4.04 5.50
N PHE A 59 15.42 4.67 4.37
CA PHE A 59 16.59 5.55 4.20
C PHE A 59 16.69 6.72 5.19
N ASP A 60 15.56 7.20 5.71
CA ASP A 60 15.52 8.33 6.64
C ASP A 60 15.97 7.97 8.08
N TYR A 61 16.24 6.68 8.34
CA TYR A 61 16.52 6.19 9.67
C TYR A 61 17.88 5.49 9.75
N LYS A 62 18.69 5.94 10.72
CA LYS A 62 20.03 5.39 10.96
C LYS A 62 20.02 3.96 11.50
N ASN A 63 18.96 3.55 12.19
CA ASN A 63 18.82 2.22 12.79
C ASN A 63 17.36 1.88 13.12
N ALA A 64 17.12 0.59 13.36
CA ALA A 64 15.82 0.02 13.70
C ALA A 64 15.11 0.70 14.87
N ASN A 65 15.83 1.05 15.94
CA ASN A 65 15.23 1.66 17.13
C ASN A 65 14.74 3.09 16.84
N LYS A 66 15.54 3.88 16.11
CA LYS A 66 15.12 5.22 15.67
C LYS A 66 13.92 5.17 14.73
N TYR A 67 13.91 4.21 13.80
CA TYR A 67 12.76 3.94 12.96
C TYR A 67 11.53 3.59 13.80
N TYR A 68 11.64 2.63 14.71
CA TYR A 68 10.54 2.12 15.52
C TYR A 68 9.85 3.24 16.31
N TRP A 69 10.61 4.01 17.08
CA TRP A 69 10.05 5.10 17.89
C TRP A 69 9.49 6.25 17.04
N GLY A 70 10.12 6.54 15.89
CA GLY A 70 9.63 7.57 14.97
C GLY A 70 8.32 7.16 14.28
N MET A 71 8.26 5.94 13.75
CA MET A 71 7.12 5.44 13.00
C MET A 71 5.93 5.02 13.87
N LEU A 72 6.14 4.79 15.17
CA LEU A 72 5.04 4.60 16.12
C LEU A 72 4.20 5.85 16.37
N GLN A 73 4.73 7.05 16.08
CA GLN A 73 4.00 8.30 16.25
C GLN A 73 2.80 8.34 15.31
N LEU A 74 1.61 8.59 15.87
CA LEU A 74 0.40 8.79 15.06
C LEU A 74 0.56 10.04 14.20
N GLY A 75 0.09 9.98 12.96
CA GLY A 75 0.27 11.04 11.98
C GLY A 75 1.65 11.04 11.31
N LYS A 76 2.55 10.10 11.63
CA LYS A 76 3.78 9.91 10.84
C LYS A 76 3.46 9.14 9.55
N TRP A 77 3.73 9.76 8.41
CA TRP A 77 3.57 9.20 7.07
C TRP A 77 4.31 7.87 6.93
N GLY A 78 3.64 6.87 6.35
CA GLY A 78 4.26 5.62 5.93
C GLY A 78 4.67 5.65 4.47
N SER A 79 5.37 4.59 4.05
CA SER A 79 6.08 4.46 2.79
C SER A 79 6.01 3.02 2.26
N ALA A 80 6.78 2.71 1.22
CA ALA A 80 6.91 1.36 0.68
C ALA A 80 7.39 0.33 1.71
N ALA A 81 8.21 0.72 2.71
CA ALA A 81 8.68 -0.19 3.76
C ALA A 81 7.50 -0.79 4.55
N GLU A 82 6.53 0.06 4.92
CA GLU A 82 5.34 -0.35 5.64
C GLU A 82 4.41 -1.22 4.77
N CYS A 83 4.35 -0.96 3.45
CA CYS A 83 3.61 -1.81 2.51
C CYS A 83 4.23 -3.22 2.41
N LEU A 84 5.57 -3.31 2.29
CA LEU A 84 6.28 -4.59 2.26
C LEU A 84 6.07 -5.36 3.57
N ALA A 85 6.18 -4.68 4.70
CA ALA A 85 5.95 -5.29 6.01
C ALA A 85 4.50 -5.75 6.17
N CYS A 86 3.52 -4.97 5.71
CA CYS A 86 2.13 -5.41 5.67
C CYS A 86 1.96 -6.67 4.81
N ALA A 87 2.57 -6.71 3.64
CA ALA A 87 2.51 -7.87 2.75
C ALA A 87 3.06 -9.13 3.44
N ASN A 88 4.19 -9.00 4.13
CA ASN A 88 4.83 -10.09 4.85
C ASN A 88 4.02 -10.57 6.06
N VAL A 89 3.55 -9.65 6.91
CA VAL A 89 2.82 -9.99 8.15
C VAL A 89 1.49 -10.69 7.85
N PHE A 90 0.75 -10.19 6.87
CA PHE A 90 -0.60 -10.67 6.59
C PHE A 90 -0.66 -11.69 5.45
N ASN A 91 0.48 -12.01 4.84
CA ASN A 91 0.58 -12.85 3.65
C ASN A 91 -0.41 -12.38 2.56
N ARG A 92 -0.40 -11.07 2.29
CA ARG A 92 -1.25 -10.42 1.28
C ARG A 92 -0.39 -9.70 0.28
N ARG A 93 -0.87 -9.60 -0.95
CA ARG A 93 -0.25 -8.74 -1.95
C ARG A 93 -0.67 -7.28 -1.70
N VAL A 94 0.30 -6.37 -1.67
CA VAL A 94 0.08 -4.93 -1.53
C VAL A 94 0.64 -4.23 -2.76
N VAL A 95 -0.21 -3.47 -3.42
CA VAL A 95 0.06 -2.80 -4.69
C VAL A 95 -0.15 -1.31 -4.53
N ILE A 96 0.74 -0.48 -5.07
CA ILE A 96 0.56 0.97 -5.14
C ILE A 96 0.47 1.40 -6.60
N VAL A 97 -0.59 2.14 -6.92
CA VAL A 97 -0.81 2.72 -8.25
C VAL A 97 -0.89 4.24 -8.19
N ARG A 98 -0.39 4.91 -9.23
CA ARG A 98 -0.55 6.35 -9.44
C ARG A 98 -0.83 6.58 -10.92
N ASP A 99 -1.95 7.24 -11.22
CA ASP A 99 -2.34 7.59 -12.58
C ASP A 99 -2.30 6.38 -13.55
N GLY A 100 -2.75 5.21 -13.08
CA GLY A 100 -2.75 3.95 -13.83
C GLY A 100 -1.39 3.23 -13.88
N ILE A 101 -0.32 3.82 -13.33
CA ILE A 101 1.03 3.25 -13.31
C ILE A 101 1.26 2.49 -12.01
N LEU A 102 1.74 1.25 -12.12
CA LEU A 102 2.19 0.43 -11.00
C LEU A 102 3.52 0.95 -10.46
N LEU A 103 3.52 1.42 -9.20
CA LEU A 103 4.72 1.93 -8.53
C LEU A 103 5.39 0.87 -7.65
N VAL A 104 4.58 0.09 -6.93
CA VAL A 104 5.03 -0.91 -5.97
C VAL A 104 4.17 -2.16 -6.08
N ASP A 105 4.82 -3.32 -6.02
CA ASP A 105 4.20 -4.65 -6.04
C ASP A 105 4.92 -5.55 -5.02
N HIS A 106 4.29 -5.77 -3.86
CA HIS A 106 4.83 -6.58 -2.78
C HIS A 106 3.91 -7.77 -2.50
N GLY A 107 4.50 -8.92 -2.17
CA GLY A 107 3.77 -10.17 -1.91
C GLY A 107 3.58 -11.05 -3.16
N SER A 108 2.80 -12.12 -3.02
CA SER A 108 2.60 -13.09 -4.11
C SER A 108 1.63 -12.57 -5.17
N ARG A 109 1.97 -12.76 -6.45
CA ARG A 109 1.07 -12.48 -7.58
C ARG A 109 -0.13 -13.43 -7.66
N ASP A 110 -0.07 -14.55 -6.95
CA ASP A 110 -1.17 -15.51 -6.87
C ASP A 110 -2.27 -15.06 -5.88
N ASP A 111 -2.06 -13.98 -5.12
CA ASP A 111 -3.14 -13.38 -4.30
C ASP A 111 -4.20 -12.77 -5.22
N ILE A 112 -5.34 -13.46 -5.33
CA ILE A 112 -6.50 -13.04 -6.13
C ILE A 112 -7.24 -11.82 -5.54
N HIS A 113 -6.88 -11.39 -4.33
CA HIS A 113 -7.48 -10.25 -3.66
C HIS A 113 -6.41 -9.28 -3.15
N PRO A 114 -5.61 -8.65 -4.03
CA PRO A 114 -4.61 -7.69 -3.58
C PRO A 114 -5.23 -6.52 -2.80
N ILE A 115 -4.43 -5.92 -1.95
CA ILE A 115 -4.67 -4.60 -1.38
C ILE A 115 -4.10 -3.59 -2.37
N VAL A 116 -4.97 -2.88 -3.08
CA VAL A 116 -4.54 -1.87 -4.06
C VAL A 116 -4.71 -0.50 -3.44
N LEU A 117 -3.61 0.25 -3.38
CA LEU A 117 -3.57 1.61 -2.86
C LEU A 117 -3.41 2.57 -4.02
N ARG A 118 -4.22 3.62 -4.07
CA ARG A 118 -4.05 4.73 -4.98
C ARG A 118 -3.21 5.80 -4.30
N TYR A 119 -2.11 6.20 -4.92
CA TYR A 119 -1.21 7.24 -4.42
C TYR A 119 -1.46 8.54 -5.18
N ILE A 120 -1.83 9.59 -4.46
CA ILE A 120 -2.32 10.86 -5.01
C ILE A 120 -1.45 12.01 -4.52
N GLY A 121 -1.18 12.97 -5.41
CA GLY A 121 -0.23 14.04 -5.13
C GLY A 121 1.13 13.43 -4.90
N ASP A 122 1.72 13.64 -3.74
CA ASP A 122 3.02 13.08 -3.36
C ASP A 122 3.07 12.59 -1.90
N ASN A 123 1.92 12.29 -1.30
CA ASN A 123 1.86 11.89 0.11
C ASN A 123 0.63 11.07 0.49
N HIS A 124 -0.48 11.17 -0.25
CA HIS A 124 -1.75 10.60 0.20
C HIS A 124 -2.05 9.22 -0.39
N TYR A 125 -2.66 8.36 0.42
CA TYR A 125 -3.11 7.02 0.03
C TYR A 125 -4.61 6.87 0.22
N ASP A 126 -5.29 6.52 -0.88
CA ASP A 126 -6.65 6.00 -0.88
C ASP A 126 -6.66 4.48 -1.07
N LEU A 127 -7.76 3.85 -0.69
CA LEU A 127 -8.00 2.45 -1.02
C LEU A 127 -8.64 2.37 -2.41
N HIS A 128 -8.06 1.58 -3.31
CA HIS A 128 -8.50 1.47 -4.69
C HIS A 128 -9.04 0.06 -4.98
N GLU A 129 -10.11 0.02 -5.78
CA GLU A 129 -10.65 -1.20 -6.36
C GLU A 129 -10.61 -1.04 -7.89
N PRO A 130 -9.63 -1.66 -8.57
CA PRO A 130 -9.46 -1.50 -10.01
C PRO A 130 -10.62 -2.17 -10.77
N ALA A 131 -11.05 -1.55 -11.87
CA ALA A 131 -12.09 -2.10 -12.75
C ALA A 131 -11.67 -3.45 -13.38
N VAL A 132 -10.36 -3.61 -13.63
CA VAL A 132 -9.75 -4.81 -14.18
C VAL A 132 -8.56 -5.23 -13.32
N VAL A 133 -8.72 -6.34 -12.60
CA VAL A 133 -7.66 -6.95 -11.78
C VAL A 133 -6.52 -7.51 -12.65
N SER A 134 -6.79 -7.82 -13.94
CA SER A 134 -5.81 -8.37 -14.88
C SER A 134 -4.62 -7.45 -15.16
N LEU A 135 -4.74 -6.14 -14.93
CA LEU A 135 -3.63 -5.18 -15.08
C LEU A 135 -2.42 -5.52 -14.17
N PHE A 136 -2.63 -6.28 -13.10
CA PHE A 136 -1.59 -6.68 -12.15
C PHE A 136 -1.17 -8.15 -12.27
N ASN A 137 -1.88 -8.93 -13.09
CA ASN A 137 -1.72 -10.37 -13.27
C ASN A 137 -1.39 -10.68 -14.73
N ALA A 138 -0.28 -10.16 -15.25
CA ALA A 138 0.25 -10.63 -16.53
C ALA A 138 0.71 -12.09 -16.35
N GLY A 139 -0.22 -13.04 -16.59
CA GLY A 139 0.00 -14.47 -16.49
C GLY A 139 -1.25 -15.37 -16.49
N GLY A 140 -2.48 -14.85 -16.33
CA GLY A 140 -3.68 -15.69 -16.27
C GLY A 140 -4.94 -14.99 -16.78
N ALA A 141 -5.78 -15.75 -17.50
CA ALA A 141 -6.94 -15.30 -18.26
C ALA A 141 -7.79 -14.21 -17.55
N ALA A 142 -8.04 -13.13 -18.29
CA ALA A 142 -8.83 -12.01 -17.83
C ALA A 142 -10.27 -12.43 -17.50
N VAL A 143 -10.69 -12.27 -16.25
CA VAL A 143 -12.11 -12.18 -15.91
C VAL A 143 -12.45 -10.69 -15.84
N ALA A 144 -12.84 -10.14 -16.98
CA ALA A 144 -13.35 -8.79 -17.07
C ALA A 144 -14.73 -8.72 -16.41
N ARG A 145 -14.95 -7.73 -15.55
CA ARG A 145 -16.31 -7.22 -15.32
C ARG A 145 -16.58 -6.18 -16.40
N SER A 146 -17.74 -6.26 -17.05
CA SER A 146 -18.12 -5.41 -18.18
C SER A 146 -17.87 -3.92 -17.89
N PRO A 147 -17.30 -3.16 -18.84
CA PRO A 147 -17.13 -1.73 -18.66
C PRO A 147 -18.49 -1.04 -18.74
N VAL A 148 -18.85 -0.32 -17.68
CA VAL A 148 -19.90 0.71 -17.77
C VAL A 148 -19.25 1.93 -18.43
N ALA A 149 -19.77 2.33 -19.59
CA ALA A 149 -19.30 3.50 -20.32
C ALA A 149 -19.53 4.76 -19.48
N VAL A 150 -18.45 5.50 -19.17
CA VAL A 150 -18.55 6.85 -18.58
C VAL A 150 -17.82 7.82 -19.51
N ALA A 151 -18.56 8.82 -19.98
CA ALA A 151 -18.07 9.89 -20.85
C ALA A 151 -17.03 10.76 -20.11
N PRO A 152 -16.07 11.38 -20.82
CA PRO A 152 -15.00 12.14 -20.19
C PRO A 152 -15.53 13.51 -19.71
N ALA A 153 -15.45 13.76 -18.42
CA ALA A 153 -15.57 15.11 -17.86
C ALA A 153 -14.17 15.76 -17.84
N ALA A 154 -14.00 16.84 -18.60
CA ALA A 154 -12.80 17.66 -18.59
C ALA A 154 -12.62 18.32 -17.21
N VAL A 155 -11.45 18.15 -16.59
CA VAL A 155 -11.08 18.86 -15.36
C VAL A 155 -9.96 19.85 -15.68
N ALA A 156 -10.27 21.12 -15.49
CA ALA A 156 -9.37 22.24 -15.70
C ALA A 156 -8.30 22.29 -14.60
N PHE A 157 -7.07 22.61 -15.02
CA PHE A 157 -5.86 22.63 -14.20
C PHE A 157 -5.78 23.95 -13.41
N ALA A 158 -5.93 23.89 -12.09
CA ALA A 158 -5.62 25.02 -11.20
C ALA A 158 -4.17 24.90 -10.69
N LYS A 159 -3.33 25.87 -11.06
CA LYS A 159 -1.97 26.04 -10.56
C LYS A 159 -2.00 26.73 -9.19
N SER A 160 -1.46 26.11 -8.14
CA SER A 160 -0.87 26.87 -7.02
C SER A 160 0.15 26.03 -6.25
N THR A 161 1.43 26.33 -6.47
CA THR A 161 2.39 26.91 -5.50
C THR A 161 3.07 25.90 -4.58
N SER A 162 4.33 25.60 -4.94
CA SER A 162 5.51 25.77 -4.09
C SER A 162 5.43 25.15 -2.68
N TRP A 163 6.14 24.02 -2.46
CA TRP A 163 7.15 23.85 -1.40
C TRP A 163 7.87 22.48 -1.46
N LYS A 164 8.93 22.40 -0.65
CA LYS A 164 10.16 21.57 -0.73
C LYS A 164 10.01 20.12 -1.20
N ARG A 165 10.77 19.81 -2.27
CA ARG A 165 10.99 18.47 -2.84
C ARG A 165 11.61 17.55 -1.79
N HIS A 166 10.86 16.53 -1.36
CA HIS A 166 11.44 15.34 -0.73
C HIS A 166 11.71 14.26 -1.79
N PRO A 167 12.76 13.43 -1.61
CA PRO A 167 13.23 12.54 -2.65
C PRO A 167 12.16 11.51 -3.05
N GLN A 168 11.95 11.41 -4.34
CA GLN A 168 11.03 10.47 -5.00
C GLN A 168 11.35 9.01 -4.61
N PRO A 169 10.34 8.15 -4.42
CA PRO A 169 10.58 6.72 -4.31
C PRO A 169 11.17 6.22 -5.63
N ARG A 170 12.42 5.75 -5.61
CA ARG A 170 13.02 5.07 -6.75
C ARG A 170 12.33 3.71 -6.91
N VAL A 171 11.98 3.39 -8.15
CA VAL A 171 11.49 2.06 -8.55
C VAL A 171 12.53 1.03 -8.15
N VAL A 172 12.20 0.14 -7.22
CA VAL A 172 13.02 -1.01 -6.88
C VAL A 172 12.20 -2.27 -7.13
N THR A 173 12.43 -2.90 -8.28
CA THR A 173 11.88 -4.23 -8.57
C THR A 173 12.74 -5.28 -7.86
N PHE A 174 12.18 -5.98 -6.87
CA PHE A 174 12.81 -7.16 -6.29
C PHE A 174 11.99 -8.41 -6.62
N SER A 175 12.64 -9.37 -7.29
CA SER A 175 12.17 -10.74 -7.41
C SER A 175 12.52 -11.48 -6.12
N GLN A 176 11.53 -11.88 -5.34
CA GLN A 176 11.73 -12.77 -4.20
C GLN A 176 11.12 -14.14 -4.49
N LYS A 177 12.01 -15.07 -4.81
CA LYS A 177 11.77 -16.52 -4.84
C LYS A 177 12.00 -17.04 -3.41
N LEU A 178 11.09 -17.91 -2.93
CA LEU A 178 11.17 -18.75 -1.71
C LEU A 178 10.77 -18.04 -0.40
N ARG A 179 10.01 -18.63 0.55
CA ARG A 179 9.81 -20.06 0.88
C ARG A 179 8.50 -20.26 1.66
N ARG A 180 7.71 -21.28 1.27
CA ARG A 180 6.39 -21.66 1.81
C ARG A 180 6.54 -22.78 2.85
N VAL A 181 7.26 -22.53 3.95
CA VAL A 181 7.33 -23.45 5.10
C VAL A 181 7.76 -22.58 6.28
N ASP A 182 6.87 -22.30 7.24
CA ASP A 182 7.21 -21.87 8.63
C ASP A 182 5.97 -21.38 9.42
N PHE A 183 4.78 -21.28 8.82
CA PHE A 183 3.58 -20.79 9.53
C PHE A 183 3.06 -21.76 10.61
N GLU A 184 3.21 -23.08 10.45
CA GLU A 184 2.63 -24.05 11.40
C GLU A 184 3.43 -24.24 12.70
N LYS A 185 4.67 -23.75 12.79
CA LYS A 185 5.49 -23.91 14.02
C LYS A 185 5.33 -22.77 15.04
N ARG A 186 4.65 -21.68 14.70
CA ARG A 186 4.63 -20.46 15.53
C ARG A 186 3.35 -20.24 16.35
N LEU A 187 2.44 -21.23 16.37
CA LEU A 187 1.20 -21.20 17.16
C LEU A 187 1.13 -22.25 18.29
N LYS A 188 2.21 -23.00 18.53
CA LYS A 188 2.27 -24.04 19.59
C LYS A 188 3.54 -24.00 20.45
N GLY A 189 4.06 -22.81 20.73
CA GLY A 189 5.19 -22.61 21.64
C GLY A 189 5.01 -21.35 22.47
#